data_AF-A0A0S8C6H6-F1
#
_entry.id   AF-A0A0S8C6H6-F1
#
_cell.length_a   1.000
_cell.length_b   1.000
_cell.length_c   1.000
_cell.angle_alpha   90.00
_cell.angle_beta   90.00
_cell.angle_gamma   90.00
#
_symmetry.space_group_name_H-M   'P 1'
#
loop_
_entity.id
_entity.type
_entity.pdbx_description
1 polymer ?
#
loop_
_entity_poly.entity_id
_entity_poly.type
_entity_poly.pdbx_seq_one_letter_code
_entity_poly.pdbx_strand_id
1 'polypeptide(L)'
;MVAGQAIYEFVHNALEPVENYWVVSAKNAAGETAAAEVMYKPLDPTVEAPGVPTNFTVAKTEGEEVILSATLNWSLPTSGGPTETFEIYRSLTAGEAFLPGNHLISIPVVAGQASYEFIDNAGLTPRVDIYWVVSAKNAGGQTPTAEVSLYLQSGPPGGTGDTGFGNNFAAAMIFADDIGLGGAPITGTRTTDLAAIDFNTGLRPSSGEAAALLSLPVPVTQLPYFDPGTAYDLGGVAYYEQQTANTWQGWWEKGAGTLQEVTAKWGDNLISQRLTGGSVVRIEMVLTKPLTAAVKSYNMQSLYGTMRNEIYGTDGTEYDNLTAFVFAANAHLKIEKLDADGNPAGYTAFDGGLWEGDGPGFLGAEINVGGNLTYGFVWMLKDEVMPGGIPKEGQWRLTFSLDPQSMHGDNTNIIAAANGTLVNENEVYIDITIQGATTSLQGSRTPSGGAGHLPAK
;
A
#
# COMPACT_ATOMS: atom_id res chain seq x y z
N MET A 1 -22.26 -65.38 46.22
CA MET A 1 -23.17 -66.01 45.24
C MET A 1 -24.45 -66.39 45.95
N VAL A 2 -25.60 -65.88 45.48
CA VAL A 2 -26.91 -66.18 46.07
C VAL A 2 -27.45 -67.43 45.39
N ALA A 3 -27.88 -68.43 46.17
CA ALA A 3 -28.42 -69.68 45.61
C ALA A 3 -29.69 -69.39 44.81
N GLY A 4 -29.69 -69.75 43.51
CA GLY A 4 -30.82 -69.55 42.59
C GLY A 4 -30.66 -68.38 41.59
N GLN A 5 -29.58 -67.60 41.65
CA GLN A 5 -29.30 -66.55 40.67
C GLN A 5 -28.57 -67.12 39.44
N ALA A 6 -29.14 -66.94 38.25
CA ALA A 6 -28.66 -67.52 36.99
C ALA A 6 -27.64 -66.64 36.23
N ILE A 7 -27.56 -65.34 36.54
CA ILE A 7 -26.66 -64.38 35.86
C ILE A 7 -25.95 -63.52 36.91
N TYR A 8 -24.63 -63.36 36.74
CA TYR A 8 -23.78 -62.47 37.52
C TYR A 8 -23.18 -61.43 36.58
N GLU A 9 -23.26 -60.15 36.95
CA GLU A 9 -22.76 -59.03 36.15
C GLU A 9 -21.54 -58.41 36.82
N PHE A 10 -20.53 -58.06 36.01
CA PHE A 10 -19.35 -57.32 36.41
C PHE A 10 -19.14 -56.15 35.44
N VAL A 11 -18.92 -54.96 35.97
CA VAL A 11 -18.64 -53.75 35.19
C VAL A 11 -17.22 -53.29 35.49
N HIS A 12 -16.38 -53.22 34.44
CA HIS A 12 -15.06 -52.60 34.54
C HIS A 12 -15.10 -51.17 34.01
N ASN A 13 -14.70 -50.22 34.84
CA ASN A 13 -14.53 -48.82 34.44
C ASN A 13 -13.04 -48.54 34.18
N ALA A 14 -12.74 -47.72 33.16
CA ALA A 14 -11.39 -47.34 32.71
C ALA A 14 -10.64 -48.38 31.84
N LEU A 15 -11.28 -48.89 30.79
CA LEU A 15 -10.60 -49.65 29.75
C LEU A 15 -9.93 -48.71 28.73
N GLU A 16 -8.67 -49.01 28.40
CA GLU A 16 -8.01 -48.43 27.24
C GLU A 16 -8.65 -48.97 25.94
N PRO A 17 -8.72 -48.17 24.85
CA PRO A 17 -9.40 -48.54 23.60
C PRO A 17 -8.59 -49.52 22.73
N VAL A 18 -8.05 -50.55 23.36
CA VAL A 18 -7.36 -51.69 22.76
C VAL A 18 -8.22 -52.94 22.86
N GLU A 19 -7.90 -53.99 22.10
CA GLU A 19 -8.58 -55.28 22.26
C GLU A 19 -8.30 -55.85 23.65
N ASN A 20 -9.37 -56.07 24.42
CA ASN A 20 -9.29 -56.69 25.73
C ASN A 20 -9.91 -58.09 25.66
N TYR A 21 -9.21 -59.06 26.24
CA TYR A 21 -9.65 -60.45 26.30
C TYR A 21 -10.09 -60.75 27.73
N TRP A 22 -11.35 -61.18 27.87
CA TRP A 22 -11.98 -61.44 29.15
C TRP A 22 -12.19 -62.93 29.34
N VAL A 23 -11.60 -63.48 30.40
CA VAL A 23 -11.66 -64.89 30.71
C VAL A 23 -12.43 -65.07 32.03
N VAL A 24 -13.49 -65.88 31.99
CA VAL A 24 -14.29 -66.19 33.20
C VAL A 24 -14.28 -67.70 33.43
N SER A 25 -13.85 -68.10 34.62
CA SER A 25 -13.90 -69.48 35.14
C SER A 25 -14.71 -69.52 36.43
N ALA A 26 -15.39 -70.63 36.67
CA ALA A 26 -16.05 -70.92 37.95
C ALA A 26 -15.20 -71.87 38.78
N LYS A 27 -15.04 -71.57 40.08
CA LYS A 27 -14.31 -72.41 41.04
C LYS A 27 -15.14 -72.74 42.27
N ASN A 28 -15.06 -73.98 42.73
CA ASN A 28 -15.58 -74.40 44.03
C ASN A 28 -14.52 -75.20 44.80
N ALA A 29 -14.89 -75.79 45.94
CA ALA A 29 -13.97 -76.55 46.79
C ALA A 29 -13.38 -77.81 46.13
N ALA A 30 -13.98 -78.33 45.05
CA ALA A 30 -13.50 -79.49 44.32
C ALA A 30 -12.57 -79.13 43.14
N GLY A 31 -12.52 -77.86 42.73
CA GLY A 31 -11.66 -77.41 41.63
C GLY A 31 -12.25 -76.26 40.82
N GLU A 32 -11.53 -75.88 39.76
CA GLU A 32 -11.87 -74.79 38.84
C GLU A 32 -12.21 -75.35 37.46
N THR A 33 -13.23 -74.79 36.84
CA THR A 33 -13.70 -75.15 35.49
C THR A 33 -12.79 -74.59 34.40
N ALA A 34 -12.88 -75.16 33.19
CA ALA A 34 -12.28 -74.55 32.01
C ALA A 34 -12.94 -73.19 31.75
N ALA A 35 -12.11 -72.18 31.45
CA ALA A 35 -12.58 -70.82 31.30
C ALA A 35 -13.16 -70.55 29.90
N ALA A 36 -14.15 -69.67 29.83
CA ALA A 36 -14.64 -69.12 28.56
C ALA A 36 -13.98 -67.76 28.32
N GLU A 37 -13.49 -67.53 27.10
CA GLU A 37 -12.83 -66.29 26.68
C GLU A 37 -13.71 -65.52 25.68
N VAL A 38 -13.84 -64.21 25.89
CA VAL A 38 -14.53 -63.29 24.97
C VAL A 38 -13.65 -62.06 24.73
N MET A 39 -13.53 -61.63 23.48
CA MET A 39 -12.84 -60.40 23.10
C MET A 39 -13.82 -59.23 23.00
N TYR A 40 -13.42 -58.08 23.53
CA TYR A 40 -14.14 -56.81 23.40
C TYR A 40 -13.15 -55.65 23.22
N LYS A 41 -13.40 -54.78 22.24
CA LYS A 41 -12.65 -53.54 22.04
C LYS A 41 -13.56 -52.32 22.31
N PRO A 42 -13.26 -51.48 23.32
CA PRO A 42 -13.97 -50.22 23.54
C PRO A 42 -13.78 -49.25 22.35
N LEU A 43 -14.76 -48.38 22.12
CA LEU A 43 -14.65 -47.29 21.14
C LEU A 43 -13.60 -46.26 21.61
N ASP A 44 -12.82 -45.71 20.67
CA ASP A 44 -11.89 -44.61 20.96
C ASP A 44 -12.66 -43.39 21.50
N PRO A 45 -12.17 -42.69 22.54
CA PRO A 45 -12.78 -41.45 22.99
C PRO A 45 -12.67 -40.42 21.87
N THR A 46 -13.81 -39.96 21.36
CA THR A 46 -13.85 -38.90 20.35
C THR A 46 -13.42 -37.58 21.01
N VAL A 47 -12.21 -37.11 20.71
CA VAL A 47 -11.78 -35.75 21.09
C VAL A 47 -12.67 -34.76 20.34
N GLU A 48 -13.34 -33.88 21.06
CA GLU A 48 -14.16 -32.83 20.46
C GLU A 48 -13.25 -31.78 19.80
N ALA A 49 -13.55 -31.39 18.55
CA ALA A 49 -12.84 -30.30 17.89
C ALA A 49 -13.04 -28.97 18.63
N PRO A 50 -12.10 -28.02 18.54
CA PRO A 50 -12.29 -26.71 19.16
C PRO A 50 -13.42 -25.93 18.49
N GLY A 51 -14.00 -24.97 19.20
CA GLY A 51 -14.91 -23.99 18.60
C GLY A 51 -14.19 -22.98 17.70
N VAL A 52 -14.95 -22.04 17.14
CA VAL A 52 -14.42 -20.95 16.30
C VAL A 52 -13.66 -19.93 17.17
N PRO A 53 -12.44 -19.49 16.79
CA PRO A 53 -11.77 -18.35 17.43
C PRO A 53 -12.64 -17.09 17.41
N THR A 54 -12.61 -16.29 18.48
CA THR A 54 -13.44 -15.08 18.58
C THR A 54 -12.62 -13.81 18.35
N ASN A 55 -13.30 -12.69 18.09
CA ASN A 55 -12.69 -11.36 17.93
C ASN A 55 -11.58 -11.31 16.86
N PHE A 56 -11.71 -12.12 15.80
CA PHE A 56 -10.73 -12.09 14.72
C PHE A 56 -10.82 -10.79 13.95
N THR A 57 -9.73 -10.02 13.93
CA THR A 57 -9.59 -8.78 13.17
C THR A 57 -8.26 -8.78 12.43
N VAL A 58 -8.24 -8.03 11.34
CA VAL A 58 -7.03 -7.77 10.55
C VAL A 58 -6.96 -6.25 10.35
N ALA A 59 -5.82 -5.66 10.68
CA ALA A 59 -5.56 -4.23 10.51
C ALA A 59 -4.18 -4.00 9.90
N LYS A 60 -3.95 -2.79 9.38
CA LYS A 60 -2.61 -2.34 8.99
C LYS A 60 -1.75 -2.27 10.26
N THR A 61 -0.51 -2.75 10.19
CA THR A 61 0.45 -2.60 11.29
C THR A 61 0.77 -1.12 11.50
N GLU A 62 0.64 -0.63 12.74
CA GLU A 62 1.04 0.72 13.12
C GLU A 62 2.53 0.73 13.52
N GLY A 63 3.28 1.76 13.11
CA GLY A 63 4.61 2.04 13.68
C GLY A 63 5.83 1.38 13.04
N GLU A 64 5.71 0.70 11.89
CA GLU A 64 6.88 0.28 11.11
C GLU A 64 6.75 0.72 9.65
N GLU A 65 7.50 1.77 9.34
CA GLU A 65 7.79 2.21 7.97
C GLU A 65 8.49 1.07 7.20
N VAL A 66 8.24 1.00 5.89
CA VAL A 66 8.99 0.22 4.88
C VAL A 66 8.56 -1.24 4.60
N ILE A 67 7.68 -1.91 5.36
CA ILE A 67 7.23 -3.30 5.02
C ILE A 67 5.71 -3.41 4.89
N LEU A 68 5.22 -3.91 3.75
CA LEU A 68 3.83 -4.33 3.57
C LEU A 68 3.49 -5.39 4.63
N SER A 69 2.72 -5.00 5.64
CA SER A 69 2.40 -5.84 6.78
C SER A 69 0.94 -5.68 7.24
N ALA A 70 0.42 -6.74 7.87
CA ALA A 70 -0.90 -6.76 8.47
C ALA A 70 -0.83 -7.38 9.87
N THR A 71 -1.43 -6.72 10.86
CA THR A 71 -1.58 -7.23 12.22
C THR A 71 -2.91 -7.96 12.35
N LEU A 72 -2.83 -9.25 12.67
CA LEU A 72 -3.95 -10.14 12.94
C LEU A 72 -4.12 -10.28 14.46
N ASN A 73 -5.33 -10.09 14.96
CA ASN A 73 -5.67 -10.26 16.37
C ASN A 73 -6.85 -11.22 16.53
N TRP A 74 -6.80 -12.13 17.52
CA TRP A 74 -7.91 -13.03 17.85
C TRP A 74 -7.88 -13.48 19.31
N SER A 75 -8.93 -14.18 19.75
CA SER A 75 -9.07 -14.75 21.09
C SER A 75 -9.46 -16.24 21.04
N LEU A 76 -9.29 -16.93 22.17
CA LEU A 76 -9.67 -18.34 22.30
C LEU A 76 -11.16 -18.59 21.99
N PRO A 77 -11.52 -19.77 21.45
CA PRO A 77 -12.91 -20.18 21.33
C PRO A 77 -13.65 -20.21 22.66
N THR A 78 -14.94 -19.88 22.65
CA THR A 78 -15.82 -19.93 23.83
C THR A 78 -16.61 -21.25 23.95
N SER A 79 -16.42 -22.18 23.01
CA SER A 79 -17.10 -23.49 22.95
C SER A 79 -16.19 -24.55 22.29
N GLY A 80 -16.62 -25.81 22.33
CA GLY A 80 -15.90 -26.96 21.78
C GLY A 80 -14.78 -27.48 22.69
N GLY A 81 -13.96 -28.38 22.15
CA GLY A 81 -12.80 -28.94 22.84
C GLY A 81 -11.63 -27.95 23.01
N PRO A 82 -10.61 -28.30 23.81
CA PRO A 82 -9.46 -27.44 24.05
C PRO A 82 -8.69 -27.17 22.77
N THR A 83 -8.27 -25.92 22.54
CA THR A 83 -7.41 -25.57 21.41
C THR A 83 -5.95 -25.87 21.75
N GLU A 84 -5.24 -26.56 20.85
CA GLU A 84 -3.81 -26.84 20.99
C GLU A 84 -2.97 -25.86 20.16
N THR A 85 -3.43 -25.54 18.96
CA THR A 85 -2.75 -24.62 18.03
C THR A 85 -3.75 -23.74 17.30
N PHE A 86 -3.28 -22.56 16.89
CA PHE A 86 -3.92 -21.72 15.90
C PHE A 86 -3.20 -21.84 14.57
N GLU A 87 -3.95 -22.14 13.52
CA GLU A 87 -3.43 -22.29 12.16
C GLU A 87 -3.88 -21.06 11.35
N ILE A 88 -2.92 -20.31 10.82
CA ILE A 88 -3.15 -19.10 10.04
C ILE A 88 -3.08 -19.44 8.56
N TYR A 89 -4.05 -18.94 7.79
CA TYR A 89 -4.12 -19.12 6.35
C TYR A 89 -4.25 -17.77 5.64
N ARG A 90 -3.77 -17.72 4.40
CA ARG A 90 -3.84 -16.53 3.54
C ARG A 90 -4.10 -16.87 2.08
N SER A 91 -4.96 -16.11 1.42
CA SER A 91 -5.19 -16.18 -0.03
C SER A 91 -5.32 -14.79 -0.65
N LEU A 92 -5.08 -14.71 -1.96
CA LEU A 92 -5.42 -13.55 -2.80
C LEU A 92 -6.81 -13.72 -3.47
N THR A 93 -7.45 -14.87 -3.31
CA THR A 93 -8.78 -15.18 -3.83
C THR A 93 -9.78 -15.28 -2.69
N ALA A 94 -10.86 -14.50 -2.77
CA ALA A 94 -11.96 -14.54 -1.82
C ALA A 94 -12.56 -15.94 -1.70
N GLY A 95 -12.80 -16.39 -0.47
CA GLY A 95 -13.37 -17.70 -0.15
C GLY A 95 -12.39 -18.87 -0.26
N GLU A 96 -11.13 -18.62 -0.61
CA GLU A 96 -10.10 -19.65 -0.75
C GLU A 96 -9.06 -19.61 0.38
N ALA A 97 -9.11 -18.67 1.32
CA ALA A 97 -8.11 -18.58 2.39
C ALA A 97 -7.96 -19.91 3.14
N PHE A 98 -9.06 -20.56 3.53
CA PHE A 98 -9.03 -21.82 4.27
C PHE A 98 -8.88 -23.07 3.38
N LEU A 99 -7.83 -23.09 2.56
CA LEU A 99 -7.41 -24.26 1.80
C LEU A 99 -6.04 -24.77 2.28
N PRO A 100 -5.76 -26.08 2.23
CA PRO A 100 -4.48 -26.62 2.71
C PRO A 100 -3.24 -25.98 2.07
N GLY A 101 -3.32 -25.58 0.80
CA GLY A 101 -2.20 -24.93 0.09
C GLY A 101 -1.94 -23.48 0.51
N ASN A 102 -2.85 -22.89 1.29
CA ASN A 102 -2.82 -21.50 1.74
C ASN A 102 -2.42 -21.36 3.21
N HIS A 103 -1.98 -22.45 3.85
CA HIS A 103 -1.48 -22.45 5.22
C HIS A 103 -0.17 -21.66 5.31
N LEU A 104 -0.10 -20.74 6.27
CA LEU A 104 1.08 -19.92 6.53
C LEU A 104 1.90 -20.44 7.70
N ILE A 105 1.27 -20.55 8.87
CA ILE A 105 1.97 -20.85 10.12
C ILE A 105 1.03 -21.44 11.18
N SER A 106 1.62 -22.23 12.06
CA SER A 106 0.99 -22.79 13.27
C SER A 106 1.53 -22.10 14.52
N ILE A 107 0.64 -21.55 15.35
CA ILE A 107 0.97 -20.90 16.62
C ILE A 107 0.46 -21.75 17.78
N PRO A 108 1.32 -22.25 18.69
CA PRO A 108 0.88 -23.03 19.83
C PRO A 108 0.11 -22.17 20.85
N VAL A 109 -0.91 -22.75 21.47
CA VAL A 109 -1.62 -22.14 22.59
C VAL A 109 -0.71 -22.10 23.82
N VAL A 110 -0.62 -20.93 24.46
CA VAL A 110 0.15 -20.71 25.69
C VAL A 110 -0.80 -20.67 26.88
N ALA A 111 -0.46 -21.41 27.94
CA ALA A 111 -1.29 -21.46 29.15
C ALA A 111 -1.46 -20.06 29.77
N GLY A 112 -2.72 -19.67 30.01
CA GLY A 112 -3.06 -18.38 30.60
C GLY A 112 -3.17 -17.21 29.60
N GLN A 113 -2.86 -17.41 28.32
CA GLN A 113 -3.01 -16.41 27.28
C GLN A 113 -4.39 -16.48 26.64
N ALA A 114 -5.16 -15.38 26.74
CA ALA A 114 -6.54 -15.30 26.24
C ALA A 114 -6.66 -14.67 24.84
N SER A 115 -5.67 -13.89 24.43
CA SER A 115 -5.61 -13.16 23.16
C SER A 115 -4.27 -13.39 22.46
N TYR A 116 -4.29 -13.38 21.14
CA TYR A 116 -3.15 -13.68 20.29
C TYR A 116 -3.03 -12.64 19.19
N GLU A 117 -1.79 -12.35 18.83
CA GLU A 117 -1.42 -11.43 17.77
C GLU A 117 -0.43 -12.12 16.82
N PHE A 118 -0.55 -11.84 15.54
CA PHE A 118 0.43 -12.22 14.53
C PHE A 118 0.58 -11.10 13.51
N ILE A 119 1.82 -10.72 13.22
CA ILE A 119 2.14 -9.77 12.16
C ILE A 119 2.54 -10.57 10.93
N ASP A 120 1.72 -10.52 9.88
CA ASP A 120 2.08 -11.03 8.57
C ASP A 120 2.87 -9.94 7.83
N ASN A 121 4.15 -10.17 7.60
CA ASN A 121 5.05 -9.22 6.92
C ASN A 121 5.78 -9.87 5.71
N ALA A 122 5.36 -11.06 5.28
CA ALA A 122 6.08 -11.84 4.28
C ALA A 122 5.22 -12.16 3.05
N GLY A 123 5.61 -11.63 1.89
CA GLY A 123 4.98 -11.94 0.61
C GLY A 123 3.59 -11.33 0.43
N LEU A 124 3.30 -10.21 1.12
CA LEU A 124 2.09 -9.42 0.87
C LEU A 124 2.26 -8.62 -0.42
N THR A 125 1.21 -8.63 -1.23
CA THR A 125 1.17 -7.90 -2.51
C THR A 125 0.34 -6.63 -2.30
N PRO A 126 0.83 -5.45 -2.68
CA PRO A 126 0.03 -4.23 -2.56
C PRO A 126 -1.10 -4.23 -3.58
N ARG A 127 -2.17 -3.48 -3.30
CA ARG A 127 -3.30 -3.23 -4.22
C ARG A 127 -4.08 -4.46 -4.66
N VAL A 128 -4.05 -5.51 -3.85
CA VAL A 128 -4.94 -6.66 -3.96
C VAL A 128 -5.64 -6.86 -2.63
N ASP A 129 -6.87 -7.36 -2.67
CA ASP A 129 -7.50 -7.87 -1.46
C ASP A 129 -6.76 -9.13 -1.03
N ILE A 130 -6.30 -9.12 0.20
CA ILE A 130 -5.71 -10.29 0.83
C ILE A 130 -6.69 -10.76 1.89
N TYR A 131 -6.89 -12.07 1.93
CA TYR A 131 -7.89 -12.72 2.75
C TYR A 131 -7.20 -13.63 3.76
N TRP A 132 -7.53 -13.49 5.04
CA TRP A 132 -7.00 -14.31 6.11
C TRP A 132 -8.09 -15.08 6.83
N VAL A 133 -7.70 -16.26 7.32
CA VAL A 133 -8.48 -17.08 8.25
C VAL A 133 -7.54 -17.54 9.35
N VAL A 134 -8.01 -17.47 10.59
CA VAL A 134 -7.40 -18.17 11.72
C VAL A 134 -8.30 -19.33 12.10
N SER A 135 -7.72 -20.45 12.45
CA SER A 135 -8.49 -21.62 12.87
C SER A 135 -7.90 -22.28 14.10
N ALA A 136 -8.76 -22.71 15.01
CA ALA A 136 -8.36 -23.44 16.21
C ALA A 136 -8.31 -24.93 15.90
N LYS A 137 -7.26 -25.62 16.35
CA LYS A 137 -7.05 -27.05 16.05
C LYS A 137 -6.62 -27.85 17.28
N ASN A 138 -7.09 -29.08 17.34
CA ASN A 138 -6.63 -30.14 18.24
C ASN A 138 -6.75 -31.52 17.54
N ALA A 139 -6.50 -32.62 18.25
CA ALA A 139 -6.64 -33.98 17.72
C ALA A 139 -8.07 -34.35 17.22
N GLY A 140 -9.09 -33.65 17.69
CA GLY A 140 -10.50 -33.81 17.29
C GLY A 140 -10.89 -33.08 16.00
N GLY A 141 -10.09 -32.13 15.54
CA GLY A 141 -10.34 -31.40 14.29
C GLY A 141 -9.91 -29.94 14.34
N GLN A 142 -10.35 -29.18 13.34
CA GLN A 142 -9.99 -27.79 13.12
C GLN A 142 -11.20 -26.97 12.72
N THR A 143 -11.34 -25.78 13.33
CA THR A 143 -12.52 -24.92 13.14
C THR A 143 -12.06 -23.49 12.80
N PRO A 144 -12.41 -22.97 11.60
CA PRO A 144 -11.96 -21.65 11.13
C PRO A 144 -12.88 -20.50 11.56
N THR A 145 -12.31 -19.29 11.62
CA THR A 145 -13.04 -18.02 11.61
C THR A 145 -13.74 -17.81 10.26
N ALA A 146 -14.64 -16.82 10.21
CA ALA A 146 -14.97 -16.20 8.94
C ALA A 146 -13.71 -15.58 8.31
N GLU A 147 -13.69 -15.53 6.99
CA GLU A 147 -12.65 -14.85 6.24
C GLU A 147 -12.73 -13.34 6.49
N VAL A 148 -11.59 -12.72 6.75
CA VAL A 148 -11.46 -11.27 6.89
C VAL A 148 -10.47 -10.79 5.84
N SER A 149 -10.84 -9.74 5.12
CA SER A 149 -10.00 -9.14 4.08
C SER A 149 -9.43 -7.81 4.53
N LEU A 150 -8.20 -7.52 4.11
CA LEU A 150 -7.62 -6.19 4.16
C LEU A 150 -7.09 -5.82 2.78
N TYR A 151 -7.55 -4.68 2.28
CA TYR A 151 -7.01 -4.08 1.08
C TYR A 151 -5.80 -3.23 1.45
N LEU A 152 -4.60 -3.73 1.17
CA LEU A 152 -3.38 -2.97 1.41
C LEU A 152 -3.15 -1.99 0.26
N GLN A 153 -3.59 -0.75 0.44
CA GLN A 153 -3.23 0.33 -0.49
C GLN A 153 -1.75 0.68 -0.34
N SER A 154 -0.98 0.52 -1.42
CA SER A 154 0.15 1.43 -1.68
C SER A 154 -0.39 2.69 -2.35
N GLY A 155 0.30 3.81 -2.19
CA GLY A 155 -0.19 5.17 -2.42
C GLY A 155 -0.50 5.51 -3.85
N PRO A 156 -0.50 6.79 -4.24
CA PRO A 156 -0.02 7.08 -5.59
C PRO A 156 1.27 6.27 -5.83
N PRO A 157 1.46 5.73 -7.04
CA PRO A 157 2.36 4.63 -7.28
C PRO A 157 3.82 5.03 -7.03
N GLY A 158 4.32 4.75 -5.83
CA GLY A 158 5.69 4.29 -5.68
C GLY A 158 5.82 3.07 -6.60
N GLY A 159 6.51 3.23 -7.73
CA GLY A 159 6.70 2.24 -8.78
C GLY A 159 7.36 0.96 -8.27
N THR A 160 6.56 0.13 -7.61
CA THR A 160 6.95 -1.13 -6.98
C THR A 160 6.32 -2.34 -7.68
N GLY A 161 5.76 -2.12 -8.87
CA GLY A 161 5.10 -3.14 -9.68
C GLY A 161 5.68 -3.30 -11.09
N ASP A 162 6.88 -2.81 -11.36
CA ASP A 162 7.45 -2.91 -12.71
C ASP A 162 8.27 -4.17 -12.85
N THR A 163 7.82 -5.05 -13.75
CA THR A 163 8.68 -6.04 -14.38
C THR A 163 9.55 -5.29 -15.41
N GLY A 164 10.60 -4.62 -14.92
CA GLY A 164 11.48 -3.72 -15.69
C GLY A 164 12.06 -2.59 -14.82
N PHE A 165 12.89 -1.69 -15.37
CA PHE A 165 13.64 -0.67 -14.62
C PHE A 165 12.84 0.59 -14.19
N GLY A 166 11.51 0.54 -14.15
CA GLY A 166 10.66 1.64 -13.69
C GLY A 166 10.77 2.97 -14.44
N ASN A 167 10.26 4.06 -13.84
CA ASN A 167 10.32 5.42 -14.39
C ASN A 167 11.74 5.98 -14.30
N ASN A 168 12.42 6.10 -15.44
CA ASN A 168 13.73 6.74 -15.53
C ASN A 168 13.61 8.27 -15.47
N PHE A 169 14.47 8.90 -14.66
CA PHE A 169 14.53 10.36 -14.52
C PHE A 169 15.13 11.00 -15.76
N ALA A 170 14.42 11.94 -16.37
CA ALA A 170 14.81 12.56 -17.64
C ALA A 170 15.28 14.02 -17.49
N ALA A 171 14.92 14.68 -16.39
CA ALA A 171 15.14 16.12 -16.22
C ALA A 171 16.50 16.48 -15.59
N ALA A 172 16.55 17.58 -14.85
CA ALA A 172 17.69 18.00 -14.04
C ALA A 172 17.23 18.15 -12.59
N MET A 173 18.01 17.73 -11.59
CA MET A 173 17.61 17.79 -10.18
C MET A 173 18.73 18.25 -9.25
N ILE A 174 18.39 19.08 -8.27
CA ILE A 174 19.25 19.39 -7.13
C ILE A 174 18.61 18.75 -5.89
N PHE A 175 19.35 17.89 -5.20
CA PHE A 175 18.96 17.40 -3.88
C PHE A 175 19.41 18.43 -2.84
N ALA A 176 18.49 19.29 -2.40
CA ALA A 176 18.81 20.46 -1.58
C ALA A 176 19.53 20.08 -0.29
N ASP A 177 19.07 19.00 0.36
CA ASP A 177 19.56 18.58 1.68
C ASP A 177 20.61 17.47 1.63
N ASP A 178 21.10 17.11 0.44
CA ASP A 178 21.90 15.89 0.20
C ASP A 178 21.18 14.61 0.69
N ILE A 179 19.84 14.62 0.70
CA ILE A 179 18.99 13.47 1.00
C ILE A 179 18.33 13.04 -0.31
N GLY A 180 18.37 11.75 -0.62
CA GLY A 180 17.68 11.23 -1.80
C GLY A 180 16.21 10.96 -1.56
N LEU A 181 15.49 10.57 -2.62
CA LEU A 181 14.03 10.41 -2.58
C LEU A 181 13.56 9.36 -1.56
N GLY A 182 14.41 8.39 -1.23
CA GLY A 182 14.14 7.36 -0.21
C GLY A 182 14.55 7.75 1.22
N GLY A 183 14.89 9.01 1.48
CA GLY A 183 15.27 9.50 2.82
C GLY A 183 16.72 9.21 3.24
N ALA A 184 17.48 8.47 2.43
CA ALA A 184 18.88 8.16 2.71
C ALA A 184 19.83 9.31 2.31
N PRO A 185 20.90 9.58 3.08
CA PRO A 185 21.91 10.56 2.70
C PRO A 185 22.68 10.17 1.43
N ILE A 186 22.86 11.13 0.53
CA ILE A 186 23.67 11.01 -0.69
C ILE A 186 25.14 11.19 -0.32
N THR A 187 25.94 10.17 -0.60
CA THR A 187 27.36 10.09 -0.22
C THR A 187 28.29 10.26 -1.43
N GLY A 188 27.81 9.96 -2.62
CA GLY A 188 28.55 10.01 -3.87
C GLY A 188 28.39 11.33 -4.63
N THR A 189 28.78 11.27 -5.90
CA THR A 189 28.62 12.35 -6.87
C THR A 189 28.05 11.78 -8.15
N ARG A 190 27.43 12.64 -8.97
CA ARG A 190 26.89 12.21 -10.26
C ARG A 190 27.98 11.53 -11.10
N THR A 191 27.66 10.33 -11.57
CA THR A 191 28.51 9.55 -12.47
C THR A 191 27.63 8.76 -13.43
N THR A 192 28.17 8.41 -14.59
CA THR A 192 27.57 7.43 -15.49
C THR A 192 28.11 6.02 -15.25
N ASP A 193 29.21 5.86 -14.50
CA ASP A 193 29.80 4.56 -14.16
C ASP A 193 28.90 3.80 -13.18
N LEU A 194 28.31 2.69 -13.64
CA LEU A 194 27.40 1.86 -12.85
C LEU A 194 28.04 1.32 -11.57
N ALA A 195 29.37 1.14 -11.54
CA ALA A 195 30.07 0.67 -10.34
C ALA A 195 30.19 1.74 -9.25
N ALA A 196 29.96 3.01 -9.60
CA ALA A 196 30.12 4.16 -8.71
C ALA A 196 28.83 4.97 -8.51
N ILE A 197 27.69 4.48 -9.03
CA ILE A 197 26.38 5.14 -8.83
C ILE A 197 26.03 5.17 -7.35
N ASP A 198 25.52 6.32 -6.92
CA ASP A 198 24.92 6.46 -5.60
C ASP A 198 23.44 6.08 -5.62
N PHE A 199 23.14 4.88 -5.12
CA PHE A 199 21.79 4.37 -5.00
C PHE A 199 20.92 5.14 -3.99
N ASN A 200 21.54 5.89 -3.07
CA ASN A 200 20.80 6.65 -2.06
C ASN A 200 20.04 7.82 -2.66
N THR A 201 20.36 8.24 -3.88
CA THR A 201 19.57 9.25 -4.62
C THR A 201 18.10 8.86 -4.79
N GLY A 202 17.80 7.55 -4.79
CA GLY A 202 16.47 7.02 -5.13
C GLY A 202 16.14 7.11 -6.62
N LEU A 203 17.08 7.61 -7.43
CA LEU A 203 16.99 7.55 -8.88
C LEU A 203 17.42 6.17 -9.38
N ARG A 204 16.85 5.76 -10.52
CA ARG A 204 17.23 4.49 -11.16
C ARG A 204 18.62 4.60 -11.82
N PRO A 205 19.37 3.48 -11.91
CA PRO A 205 19.03 2.14 -11.42
C PRO A 205 19.24 1.99 -9.90
N SER A 206 18.45 1.13 -9.28
CA SER A 206 18.71 0.59 -7.94
C SER A 206 19.88 -0.41 -7.96
N SER A 207 20.35 -0.82 -6.77
CA SER A 207 21.47 -1.75 -6.65
C SER A 207 21.21 -3.11 -7.33
N GLY A 208 20.00 -3.64 -7.23
CA GLY A 208 19.61 -4.89 -7.89
C GLY A 208 19.58 -4.76 -9.42
N GLU A 209 19.15 -3.60 -9.91
CA GLU A 209 19.07 -3.30 -11.35
C GLU A 209 20.45 -3.09 -11.96
N ALA A 210 21.34 -2.37 -11.25
CA ALA A 210 22.73 -2.24 -11.64
C ALA A 210 23.44 -3.60 -11.67
N ALA A 211 23.18 -4.48 -10.70
CA ALA A 211 23.71 -5.85 -10.71
C ALA A 211 23.19 -6.66 -11.91
N ALA A 212 21.91 -6.51 -12.26
CA ALA A 212 21.33 -7.15 -13.44
C ALA A 212 22.01 -6.66 -14.74
N LEU A 213 22.21 -5.35 -14.89
CA LEU A 213 22.92 -4.73 -16.02
C LEU A 213 24.37 -5.21 -16.16
N LEU A 214 25.10 -5.32 -15.05
CA LEU A 214 26.47 -5.85 -15.00
C LEU A 214 26.54 -7.35 -15.33
N SER A 215 25.44 -8.08 -15.14
CA SER A 215 25.36 -9.53 -15.39
C SER A 215 24.92 -9.92 -16.80
N LEU A 216 24.60 -8.95 -17.66
CA LEU A 216 24.22 -9.21 -19.05
C LEU A 216 25.34 -9.92 -19.82
N PRO A 217 25.02 -10.69 -20.89
CA PRO A 217 26.03 -11.37 -21.72
C PRO A 217 27.10 -10.42 -22.26
N VAL A 218 26.70 -9.17 -22.54
CA VAL A 218 27.59 -8.02 -22.71
C VAL A 218 27.33 -7.10 -21.53
N PRO A 219 28.22 -7.07 -20.52
CA PRO A 219 28.02 -6.23 -19.34
C PRO A 219 27.90 -4.76 -19.71
N VAL A 220 26.87 -4.12 -19.16
CA VAL A 220 26.74 -2.67 -19.19
C VAL A 220 27.53 -2.12 -18.01
N THR A 221 28.41 -1.16 -18.26
CA THR A 221 29.22 -0.50 -17.22
C THR A 221 28.94 0.99 -17.11
N GLN A 222 28.19 1.56 -18.04
CA GLN A 222 27.87 2.99 -18.07
C GLN A 222 26.42 3.26 -18.46
N LEU A 223 25.88 4.38 -17.99
CA LEU A 223 24.59 4.95 -18.41
C LEU A 223 24.74 6.06 -19.48
N PRO A 224 23.71 6.30 -20.31
CA PRO A 224 22.47 5.53 -20.40
C PRO A 224 22.68 4.16 -21.06
N TYR A 225 21.78 3.22 -20.79
CA TYR A 225 21.68 1.95 -21.49
C TYR A 225 20.35 1.87 -22.23
N PHE A 226 20.44 1.69 -23.54
CA PHE A 226 19.29 1.56 -24.43
C PHE A 226 19.44 0.23 -25.17
N ASP A 227 18.55 -0.73 -24.90
CA ASP A 227 18.50 -2.03 -25.57
C ASP A 227 17.77 -1.89 -26.91
N PRO A 228 18.48 -2.00 -28.06
CA PRO A 228 17.86 -1.89 -29.38
C PRO A 228 16.78 -2.95 -29.63
N GLY A 229 16.82 -4.09 -28.91
CA GLY A 229 15.82 -5.14 -29.00
C GLY A 229 14.47 -4.77 -28.38
N THR A 230 14.42 -3.70 -27.59
CA THR A 230 13.21 -3.20 -26.90
C THR A 230 12.70 -1.88 -27.45
N ALA A 231 13.28 -1.38 -28.54
CA ALA A 231 12.90 -0.11 -29.12
C ALA A 231 11.46 -0.15 -29.66
N TYR A 232 10.66 0.86 -29.30
CA TYR A 232 9.34 1.12 -29.82
C TYR A 232 9.43 2.10 -31.00
N ASP A 233 8.96 1.72 -32.19
CA ASP A 233 8.91 2.64 -33.33
C ASP A 233 7.64 3.49 -33.28
N LEU A 234 7.83 4.81 -33.24
CA LEU A 234 6.75 5.78 -33.38
C LEU A 234 7.08 6.75 -34.50
N GLY A 235 6.44 6.56 -35.65
CA GLY A 235 6.63 7.45 -36.80
C GLY A 235 8.03 7.38 -37.41
N GLY A 236 8.69 6.21 -37.35
CA GLY A 236 10.04 6.02 -37.88
C GLY A 236 11.17 6.49 -36.95
N VAL A 237 10.84 6.86 -35.70
CA VAL A 237 11.80 7.17 -34.64
C VAL A 237 11.74 6.05 -33.61
N ALA A 238 12.91 5.53 -33.24
CA ALA A 238 13.05 4.52 -32.20
C ALA A 238 13.05 5.19 -30.81
N TYR A 239 12.12 4.77 -29.95
CA TYR A 239 12.01 5.19 -28.57
C TYR A 239 12.29 4.03 -27.61
N TYR A 240 12.91 4.34 -26.49
CA TYR A 240 13.23 3.42 -25.40
C TYR A 240 12.29 3.72 -24.24
N GLU A 241 11.43 2.76 -23.95
CA GLU A 241 10.33 2.89 -23.01
C GLU A 241 10.83 2.87 -21.56
N GLN A 242 10.15 3.62 -20.68
CA GLN A 242 10.25 3.39 -19.25
C GLN A 242 9.73 1.99 -18.90
N GLN A 243 10.01 1.51 -17.68
CA GLN A 243 9.53 0.20 -17.21
C GLN A 243 10.04 -0.99 -18.03
N THR A 244 11.19 -0.84 -18.71
CA THR A 244 11.84 -1.89 -19.51
C THR A 244 13.29 -2.09 -19.08
N ALA A 245 14.10 -2.82 -19.85
CA ALA A 245 15.54 -2.93 -19.63
C ALA A 245 16.31 -1.63 -19.95
N ASN A 246 15.64 -0.60 -20.48
CA ASN A 246 16.27 0.68 -20.76
C ASN A 246 16.47 1.48 -19.46
N THR A 247 17.63 2.12 -19.32
CA THR A 247 17.98 2.89 -18.13
C THR A 247 18.67 4.18 -18.53
N TRP A 248 18.15 5.31 -18.05
CA TRP A 248 18.77 6.61 -18.24
C TRP A 248 18.56 7.46 -17.00
N GLN A 249 19.43 8.45 -16.85
CA GLN A 249 19.37 9.38 -15.76
C GLN A 249 19.77 10.76 -16.27
N GLY A 250 18.85 11.70 -16.14
CA GLY A 250 19.12 13.11 -16.31
C GLY A 250 20.18 13.62 -15.33
N TRP A 251 20.59 14.87 -15.49
CA TRP A 251 21.58 15.44 -14.58
C TRP A 251 21.05 15.58 -13.15
N TRP A 252 21.91 15.33 -12.16
CA TRP A 252 21.62 15.68 -10.77
C TRP A 252 22.86 16.17 -10.04
N GLU A 253 22.66 16.93 -8.96
CA GLU A 253 23.73 17.29 -8.03
C GLU A 253 23.25 17.38 -6.58
N LYS A 254 24.24 17.48 -5.69
CA LYS A 254 24.10 17.73 -4.26
C LYS A 254 24.02 19.24 -4.00
N GLY A 255 23.10 19.65 -3.14
CA GLY A 255 22.79 21.06 -2.87
C GLY A 255 23.14 21.53 -1.46
N ALA A 256 23.48 20.62 -0.54
CA ALA A 256 23.59 20.95 0.88
C ALA A 256 24.61 22.06 1.15
N GLY A 257 24.29 22.95 2.08
CA GLY A 257 25.13 24.08 2.46
C GLY A 257 25.12 25.25 1.47
N THR A 258 24.39 25.14 0.35
CA THR A 258 24.11 26.24 -0.57
C THR A 258 22.62 26.55 -0.60
N LEU A 259 22.26 27.82 -0.53
CA LEU A 259 20.86 28.24 -0.62
C LEU A 259 20.26 27.91 -2.00
N GLN A 260 19.10 27.26 -1.99
CA GLN A 260 18.31 26.91 -3.16
C GLN A 260 17.08 27.81 -3.24
N GLU A 261 17.19 28.90 -4.01
CA GLU A 261 16.04 29.75 -4.31
C GLU A 261 15.17 29.09 -5.39
N VAL A 262 13.91 28.80 -5.07
CA VAL A 262 12.99 28.03 -5.91
C VAL A 262 11.71 28.78 -6.24
N THR A 263 11.15 28.45 -7.39
CA THR A 263 9.76 28.73 -7.73
C THR A 263 8.93 27.49 -7.43
N ALA A 264 7.93 27.65 -6.57
CA ALA A 264 6.91 26.64 -6.32
C ALA A 264 5.79 26.73 -7.35
N LYS A 265 5.28 25.59 -7.82
CA LYS A 265 4.16 25.54 -8.77
C LYS A 265 3.17 24.45 -8.37
N TRP A 266 1.94 24.86 -8.11
CA TRP A 266 0.82 23.94 -7.93
C TRP A 266 0.36 23.35 -9.27
N GLY A 267 -0.06 22.09 -9.23
CA GLY A 267 -0.66 21.36 -10.34
C GLY A 267 -1.81 22.12 -11.00
N ASP A 268 -1.85 22.10 -12.33
CA ASP A 268 -2.88 22.78 -13.12
C ASP A 268 -4.25 22.14 -12.96
N ASN A 269 -4.30 20.85 -12.65
CA ASN A 269 -5.50 20.11 -12.32
C ASN A 269 -6.28 20.73 -11.13
N LEU A 270 -5.62 21.45 -10.21
CA LEU A 270 -6.28 22.11 -9.09
C LEU A 270 -7.10 23.34 -9.50
N ILE A 271 -6.79 23.95 -10.66
CA ILE A 271 -7.45 25.16 -11.18
C ILE A 271 -8.26 24.92 -12.46
N SER A 272 -7.99 23.84 -13.19
CA SER A 272 -8.58 23.57 -14.50
C SER A 272 -9.82 22.66 -14.46
N GLN A 273 -10.05 21.97 -13.33
CA GLN A 273 -11.14 21.02 -13.20
C GLN A 273 -12.20 21.46 -12.20
N ARG A 274 -13.41 20.88 -12.34
CA ARG A 274 -14.49 21.05 -11.38
C ARG A 274 -14.35 20.02 -10.25
N LEU A 275 -14.13 20.48 -9.03
CA LEU A 275 -14.07 19.63 -7.84
C LEU A 275 -15.42 19.60 -7.10
N THR A 276 -15.79 18.42 -6.58
CA THR A 276 -17.04 18.19 -5.84
C THR A 276 -16.76 17.36 -4.59
N GLY A 277 -17.73 17.26 -3.67
CA GLY A 277 -17.59 16.42 -2.47
C GLY A 277 -17.35 14.93 -2.76
N GLY A 278 -17.57 14.47 -4.00
CA GLY A 278 -17.26 13.11 -4.47
C GLY A 278 -15.93 12.98 -5.24
N SER A 279 -15.10 14.03 -5.28
CA SER A 279 -13.83 14.02 -6.00
C SER A 279 -12.76 13.19 -5.29
N VAL A 280 -11.87 12.61 -6.08
CA VAL A 280 -10.51 12.27 -5.66
C VAL A 280 -9.62 13.41 -6.16
N VAL A 281 -8.98 14.13 -5.25
CA VAL A 281 -8.18 15.30 -5.60
C VAL A 281 -6.71 14.90 -5.62
N ARG A 282 -6.07 15.03 -6.78
CA ARG A 282 -4.61 14.87 -6.89
C ARG A 282 -3.96 16.21 -6.62
N ILE A 283 -3.12 16.26 -5.62
CA ILE A 283 -2.37 17.46 -5.24
C ILE A 283 -0.96 17.22 -5.72
N GLU A 284 -0.47 18.15 -6.53
CA GLU A 284 0.86 18.08 -7.13
C GLU A 284 1.55 19.42 -6.89
N MET A 285 2.77 19.37 -6.37
CA MET A 285 3.64 20.52 -6.17
C MET A 285 4.99 20.24 -6.82
N VAL A 286 5.55 21.27 -7.44
CA VAL A 286 6.88 21.23 -8.04
C VAL A 286 7.69 22.42 -7.56
N LEU A 287 8.93 22.17 -7.15
CA LEU A 287 9.94 23.21 -6.90
C LEU A 287 10.94 23.22 -8.04
N THR A 288 11.19 24.39 -8.63
CA THR A 288 12.16 24.55 -9.73
C THR A 288 13.10 25.72 -9.51
N LYS A 289 14.31 25.63 -10.05
CA LYS A 289 15.35 26.65 -9.98
C LYS A 289 16.00 26.85 -11.35
N PRO A 290 16.18 28.10 -11.83
CA PRO A 290 16.98 28.36 -13.02
C PRO A 290 18.46 28.05 -12.75
N LEU A 291 19.12 27.43 -13.72
CA LEU A 291 20.54 27.11 -13.69
C LEU A 291 21.34 28.19 -14.41
N THR A 292 22.56 28.45 -13.93
CA THR A 292 23.50 29.39 -14.56
C THR A 292 24.28 28.76 -15.71
N ALA A 293 24.40 27.43 -15.71
CA ALA A 293 25.00 26.64 -16.77
C ALA A 293 24.01 25.57 -17.22
N ALA A 294 23.97 25.31 -18.52
CA ALA A 294 23.15 24.24 -19.07
C ALA A 294 23.68 22.87 -18.64
N VAL A 295 22.75 21.98 -18.32
CA VAL A 295 23.01 20.56 -18.02
C VAL A 295 22.25 19.67 -18.99
N LYS A 296 22.57 18.37 -19.03
CA LYS A 296 21.94 17.42 -19.95
C LYS A 296 20.69 16.79 -19.34
N SER A 297 19.62 16.80 -20.12
CA SER A 297 18.34 16.13 -19.87
C SER A 297 17.88 15.43 -21.14
N TYR A 298 16.95 14.47 -21.01
CA TYR A 298 16.44 13.66 -22.10
C TYR A 298 15.06 14.12 -22.55
N ASN A 299 14.81 14.15 -23.86
CA ASN A 299 13.47 14.35 -24.37
C ASN A 299 12.61 13.12 -24.06
N MET A 300 11.41 13.37 -23.53
CA MET A 300 10.42 12.34 -23.20
C MET A 300 9.20 12.48 -24.11
N GLN A 301 8.75 11.36 -24.65
CA GLN A 301 7.61 11.28 -25.56
C GLN A 301 6.56 10.32 -25.00
N SER A 302 5.30 10.74 -24.99
CA SER A 302 4.17 9.82 -24.74
C SER A 302 4.05 8.92 -25.97
N LEU A 303 4.18 7.61 -25.76
CA LEU A 303 4.26 6.62 -26.84
C LEU A 303 2.90 6.01 -27.13
N TYR A 304 2.23 5.54 -26.08
CA TYR A 304 0.88 5.00 -26.16
C TYR A 304 0.24 4.92 -24.78
N GLY A 305 -1.03 4.48 -24.78
CA GLY A 305 -1.83 4.36 -23.58
C GLY A 305 -2.51 5.66 -23.19
N THR A 306 -3.24 5.61 -22.07
CA THR A 306 -3.94 6.76 -21.52
C THR A 306 -4.04 6.62 -20.02
N MET A 307 -4.05 7.74 -19.30
CA MET A 307 -4.23 7.77 -17.85
C MET A 307 -3.23 6.86 -17.12
N ARG A 308 -3.69 5.73 -16.58
CA ARG A 308 -2.87 4.82 -15.77
C ARG A 308 -1.99 3.87 -16.58
N ASN A 309 -2.28 3.72 -17.88
CA ASN A 309 -1.55 2.81 -18.76
C ASN A 309 -0.66 3.59 -19.74
N GLU A 310 -0.42 4.87 -19.46
CA GLU A 310 0.40 5.72 -20.32
C GLU A 310 1.87 5.32 -20.18
N ILE A 311 2.51 5.05 -21.32
CA ILE A 311 3.92 4.70 -21.41
C ILE A 311 4.64 5.84 -22.12
N TYR A 312 5.72 6.30 -21.49
CA TYR A 312 6.64 7.26 -22.06
C TYR A 312 7.99 6.60 -22.37
N GLY A 313 8.73 7.22 -23.26
CA GLY A 313 10.12 6.85 -23.52
C GLY A 313 10.94 8.00 -24.04
N THR A 314 12.25 7.75 -24.18
CA THR A 314 13.19 8.68 -24.79
C THR A 314 13.80 8.04 -26.03
N ASP A 315 14.13 8.83 -27.05
CA ASP A 315 14.93 8.39 -28.20
C ASP A 315 16.45 8.47 -27.91
N GLY A 316 16.81 8.83 -26.67
CA GLY A 316 18.19 9.03 -26.23
C GLY A 316 18.76 10.40 -26.62
N THR A 317 17.97 11.27 -27.25
CA THR A 317 18.42 12.63 -27.56
C THR A 317 18.47 13.48 -26.29
N GLU A 318 19.63 14.09 -26.07
CA GLU A 318 19.84 15.04 -24.99
C GLU A 318 19.59 16.48 -25.46
N TYR A 319 19.11 17.33 -24.56
CA TYR A 319 19.02 18.77 -24.76
C TYR A 319 19.70 19.54 -23.61
N ASP A 320 20.05 20.79 -23.89
CA ASP A 320 20.57 21.72 -22.90
C ASP A 320 19.42 22.25 -22.04
N ASN A 321 19.41 21.87 -20.77
CA ASN A 321 18.41 22.28 -19.80
C ASN A 321 18.99 23.34 -18.85
N LEU A 322 18.26 24.46 -18.71
CA LEU A 322 18.59 25.57 -17.81
C LEU A 322 17.66 25.64 -16.61
N THR A 323 16.91 24.58 -16.30
CA THR A 323 16.01 24.53 -15.15
C THR A 323 16.14 23.17 -14.48
N ALA A 324 16.47 23.19 -13.19
CA ALA A 324 16.44 22.00 -12.35
C ALA A 324 15.17 21.98 -11.50
N PHE A 325 14.67 20.77 -11.27
CA PHE A 325 13.83 20.48 -10.12
C PHE A 325 14.68 20.56 -8.85
N VAL A 326 14.07 20.97 -7.75
CA VAL A 326 14.73 20.98 -6.44
C VAL A 326 13.96 20.05 -5.52
N PHE A 327 14.64 19.03 -5.00
CA PHE A 327 14.13 18.17 -3.95
C PHE A 327 14.59 18.68 -2.59
N ALA A 328 13.66 19.27 -1.86
CA ALA A 328 13.74 19.54 -0.42
C ALA A 328 13.10 18.40 0.37
N ALA A 329 13.86 17.81 1.29
CA ALA A 329 13.42 16.69 2.12
C ALA A 329 12.53 17.15 3.29
N ASN A 330 12.55 18.45 3.61
CA ASN A 330 11.70 19.08 4.62
C ASN A 330 10.33 19.54 4.09
N ALA A 331 9.89 19.04 2.93
CA ALA A 331 8.59 19.35 2.35
C ALA A 331 7.45 18.88 3.26
N HIS A 332 6.41 19.70 3.37
CA HIS A 332 5.26 19.45 4.22
C HIS A 332 3.97 19.96 3.56
N LEU A 333 2.87 19.23 3.72
CA LEU A 333 1.58 19.57 3.14
C LEU A 333 0.52 19.66 4.24
N LYS A 334 -0.30 20.71 4.18
CA LYS A 334 -1.48 20.88 5.03
C LYS A 334 -2.74 21.18 4.20
N ILE A 335 -3.87 20.59 4.57
CA ILE A 335 -5.17 20.75 3.91
C ILE A 335 -6.20 21.21 4.93
N GLU A 336 -6.69 22.45 4.79
CA GLU A 336 -7.58 23.08 5.77
C GLU A 336 -8.88 23.54 5.14
N LYS A 337 -9.99 23.35 5.86
CA LYS A 337 -11.27 23.97 5.51
C LYS A 337 -11.21 25.46 5.83
N LEU A 338 -11.68 26.31 4.92
CA LEU A 338 -11.80 27.75 5.18
C LEU A 338 -13.22 28.15 5.59
N ASP A 339 -13.32 29.21 6.39
CA ASP A 339 -14.55 29.90 6.75
C ASP A 339 -14.95 30.91 5.65
N ALA A 340 -16.03 31.67 5.89
CA ALA A 340 -16.52 32.66 4.94
C ALA A 340 -15.58 33.85 4.74
N ASP A 341 -14.69 34.10 5.71
CA ASP A 341 -13.71 35.19 5.69
C ASP A 341 -12.35 34.73 5.10
N GLY A 342 -12.23 33.45 4.73
CA GLY A 342 -11.03 32.86 4.14
C GLY A 342 -9.98 32.44 5.17
N ASN A 343 -10.35 32.32 6.44
CA ASN A 343 -9.47 31.83 7.52
C ASN A 343 -9.70 30.33 7.75
N PRO A 344 -8.71 29.58 8.26
CA PRO A 344 -8.89 28.18 8.66
C PRO A 344 -10.06 28.02 9.66
N ALA A 345 -11.08 27.26 9.28
CA ALA A 345 -12.32 27.03 10.03
C ALA A 345 -12.21 25.91 11.09
N GLY A 346 -10.99 25.61 11.54
CA GLY A 346 -10.74 24.63 12.60
C GLY A 346 -10.86 23.15 12.19
N TYR A 347 -11.00 22.84 10.90
CA TYR A 347 -10.87 21.46 10.40
C TYR A 347 -9.70 21.33 9.44
N THR A 348 -8.81 20.41 9.78
CA THR A 348 -7.63 20.02 9.00
C THR A 348 -7.84 18.58 8.54
N ALA A 349 -7.93 18.38 7.23
CA ALA A 349 -8.09 17.04 6.64
C ALA A 349 -6.76 16.30 6.55
N PHE A 350 -5.65 17.03 6.44
CA PHE A 350 -4.30 16.48 6.39
C PHE A 350 -3.30 17.52 6.88
N ASP A 351 -2.28 17.05 7.59
CA ASP A 351 -1.16 17.82 8.11
C ASP A 351 0.00 16.84 8.25
N GLY A 352 1.00 16.90 7.39
CA GLY A 352 2.09 15.93 7.43
C GLY A 352 3.28 16.25 6.53
N GLY A 353 4.46 15.92 7.05
CA GLY A 353 5.75 16.01 6.38
C GLY A 353 6.03 14.85 5.43
N LEU A 354 6.95 15.08 4.48
CA LEU A 354 7.45 14.04 3.56
C LEU A 354 8.10 12.86 4.30
N TRP A 355 8.69 13.11 5.47
CA TRP A 355 9.41 12.10 6.27
C TRP A 355 8.49 11.25 7.16
N GLU A 356 7.18 11.49 7.17
CA GLU A 356 6.24 10.77 8.05
C GLU A 356 5.78 9.42 7.47
N GLY A 357 6.06 9.17 6.19
CA GLY A 357 5.75 7.91 5.54
C GLY A 357 5.69 8.02 4.02
N ASP A 358 5.54 6.87 3.37
CA ASP A 358 5.34 6.75 1.92
C ASP A 358 4.01 6.05 1.64
N GLY A 359 3.41 6.32 0.49
CA GLY A 359 2.18 5.69 0.04
C GLY A 359 0.90 6.51 0.32
N PRO A 360 -0.28 5.85 0.41
CA PRO A 360 -1.55 6.56 0.39
C PRO A 360 -1.79 7.18 1.75
N GLY A 361 -2.26 8.43 1.75
CA GLY A 361 -2.42 9.19 2.97
C GLY A 361 -1.13 9.84 3.47
N PHE A 362 -0.02 9.74 2.72
CA PHE A 362 1.22 10.48 2.99
C PHE A 362 1.56 11.38 1.81
N LEU A 363 2.27 12.48 2.09
CA LEU A 363 2.93 13.28 1.08
C LEU A 363 4.12 12.47 0.54
N GLY A 364 4.19 12.28 -0.77
CA GLY A 364 5.31 11.60 -1.42
C GLY A 364 6.06 12.50 -2.40
N ALA A 365 7.28 12.13 -2.74
CA ALA A 365 8.02 12.71 -3.85
C ALA A 365 8.29 11.61 -4.88
N GLU A 366 7.87 11.81 -6.12
CA GLU A 366 7.95 10.79 -7.15
C GLU A 366 8.51 11.33 -8.47
N ILE A 367 9.12 10.43 -9.23
CA ILE A 367 9.42 10.67 -10.64
C ILE A 367 8.20 10.22 -11.45
N ASN A 368 7.50 11.20 -12.04
CA ASN A 368 6.32 10.91 -12.84
C ASN A 368 6.70 10.26 -14.18
N VAL A 369 5.68 9.80 -14.93
CA VAL A 369 5.86 9.16 -16.24
C VAL A 369 6.57 10.06 -17.26
N GLY A 370 6.48 11.39 -17.11
CA GLY A 370 7.25 12.34 -17.91
C GLY A 370 8.73 12.44 -17.54
N GLY A 371 9.21 11.70 -16.54
CA GLY A 371 10.60 11.72 -16.08
C GLY A 371 10.95 12.95 -15.22
N ASN A 372 9.96 13.59 -14.62
CA ASN A 372 10.08 14.81 -13.81
C ASN A 372 9.79 14.55 -12.33
N LEU A 373 10.39 15.34 -11.43
CA LEU A 373 10.07 15.30 -10.00
C LEU A 373 8.72 15.98 -9.73
N THR A 374 7.92 15.40 -8.84
CA THR A 374 6.70 16.01 -8.31
C THR A 374 6.50 15.57 -6.86
N TYR A 375 6.12 16.51 -5.99
CA TYR A 375 5.54 16.18 -4.69
C TYR A 375 4.06 15.90 -4.87
N GLY A 376 3.64 14.68 -4.55
CA GLY A 376 2.30 14.17 -4.81
C GLY A 376 1.55 13.81 -3.53
N PHE A 377 0.26 14.13 -3.48
CA PHE A 377 -0.67 13.61 -2.50
C PHE A 377 -2.02 13.32 -3.15
N VAL A 378 -2.64 12.19 -2.82
CA VAL A 378 -3.98 11.85 -3.30
C VAL A 378 -4.96 12.02 -2.16
N TRP A 379 -5.71 13.12 -2.19
CA TRP A 379 -6.75 13.37 -1.21
C TRP A 379 -8.06 12.70 -1.63
N MET A 380 -8.43 11.67 -0.87
CA MET A 380 -9.69 10.94 -1.05
C MET A 380 -10.86 11.70 -0.44
N LEU A 381 -11.11 12.94 -0.89
CA LEU A 381 -12.18 13.81 -0.37
C LEU A 381 -13.55 13.11 -0.34
N LYS A 382 -13.85 12.25 -1.34
CA LYS A 382 -15.07 11.43 -1.35
C LYS A 382 -15.27 10.57 -0.09
N ASP A 383 -14.18 10.10 0.50
CA ASP A 383 -14.17 9.18 1.64
C ASP A 383 -13.96 9.93 2.97
N GLU A 384 -13.63 11.23 2.92
CA GLU A 384 -13.43 12.09 4.09
C GLU A 384 -14.67 12.13 5.01
N VAL A 385 -14.49 11.92 6.31
CA VAL A 385 -15.56 12.00 7.30
C VAL A 385 -15.52 13.38 7.95
N MET A 386 -16.47 14.23 7.58
CA MET A 386 -16.51 15.60 8.09
C MET A 386 -17.03 15.68 9.52
N PRO A 387 -16.49 16.58 10.37
CA PRO A 387 -17.08 16.91 11.66
C PRO A 387 -18.50 17.48 11.51
N GLY A 388 -19.30 17.32 12.57
CA GLY A 388 -20.67 17.82 12.59
C GLY A 388 -20.76 19.33 12.29
N GLY A 389 -21.55 19.69 11.28
CA GLY A 389 -21.76 21.09 10.88
C GLY A 389 -20.73 21.65 9.89
N ILE A 390 -19.71 20.88 9.51
CA ILE A 390 -18.73 21.30 8.50
C ILE A 390 -19.01 20.56 7.18
N PRO A 391 -19.52 21.24 6.13
CA PRO A 391 -19.74 20.60 4.84
C PRO A 391 -18.42 20.34 4.10
N LYS A 392 -18.40 19.35 3.20
CA LYS A 392 -17.30 19.15 2.25
C LYS A 392 -17.19 20.33 1.28
N GLU A 393 -18.33 20.91 0.94
CA GLU A 393 -18.45 22.05 0.04
C GLU A 393 -17.83 23.34 0.58
N GLY A 394 -17.41 24.21 -0.34
CA GLY A 394 -16.87 25.53 -0.08
C GLY A 394 -15.37 25.60 -0.30
N GLN A 395 -14.74 26.60 0.31
CA GLN A 395 -13.32 26.88 0.15
C GLN A 395 -12.47 25.98 1.04
N TRP A 396 -11.35 25.53 0.48
CA TRP A 396 -10.28 24.79 1.16
C TRP A 396 -8.94 25.40 0.78
N ARG A 397 -8.00 25.39 1.72
CA ARG A 397 -6.61 25.80 1.51
C ARG A 397 -5.71 24.59 1.50
N LEU A 398 -4.85 24.52 0.49
CA LEU A 398 -3.74 23.59 0.41
C LEU A 398 -2.47 24.40 0.62
N THR A 399 -1.73 24.11 1.67
CA THR A 399 -0.48 24.80 2.03
C THR A 399 0.67 23.84 1.85
N PHE A 400 1.67 24.25 1.07
CA PHE A 400 2.96 23.58 0.99
C PHE A 400 3.98 24.42 1.75
N SER A 401 4.72 23.79 2.64
CA SER A 401 5.73 24.45 3.46
C SER A 401 7.04 23.69 3.48
N LEU A 402 8.11 24.43 3.75
CA LEU A 402 9.43 23.91 4.10
C LEU A 402 9.51 23.94 5.62
N ASP A 403 9.39 22.77 6.24
CA ASP A 403 9.27 22.66 7.70
C ASP A 403 10.64 22.74 8.38
N PRO A 404 10.94 23.79 9.15
CA PRO A 404 12.20 23.91 9.87
C PRO A 404 12.32 22.89 11.02
N GLN A 405 11.24 22.19 11.39
CA GLN A 405 11.25 21.10 12.38
C GLN A 405 11.57 19.74 11.77
N SER A 406 11.71 19.65 10.44
CA SER A 406 12.16 18.42 9.80
C SER A 406 13.53 18.00 10.33
N MET A 407 13.78 16.69 10.32
CA MET A 407 15.08 16.14 10.71
C MET A 407 16.20 16.39 9.68
N HIS A 408 15.84 16.97 8.52
CA HIS A 408 16.74 17.24 7.41
C HIS A 408 17.12 18.73 7.35
N GLY A 409 18.09 19.07 6.50
CA GLY A 409 18.54 20.44 6.33
C GLY A 409 17.42 21.40 5.92
N ASP A 410 17.66 22.69 6.12
CA ASP A 410 16.81 23.75 5.62
C ASP A 410 17.69 24.76 4.87
N ASN A 411 17.83 24.55 3.56
CA ASN A 411 18.56 25.45 2.68
C ASN A 411 17.77 25.78 1.41
N THR A 412 16.44 25.66 1.45
CA THR A 412 15.57 25.97 0.32
C THR A 412 14.70 27.17 0.67
N ASN A 413 14.61 28.15 -0.24
CA ASN A 413 13.74 29.32 -0.08
C ASN A 413 12.80 29.42 -1.28
N ILE A 414 11.50 29.51 -1.03
CA ILE A 414 10.49 29.78 -2.04
C ILE A 414 10.44 31.28 -2.31
N ILE A 415 10.85 31.67 -3.52
CA ILE A 415 10.90 33.09 -3.94
C ILE A 415 9.72 33.49 -4.84
N ALA A 416 8.99 32.51 -5.36
CA ALA A 416 7.83 32.73 -6.22
C ALA A 416 6.88 31.53 -6.16
N ALA A 417 5.59 31.80 -6.40
CA ALA A 417 4.55 30.79 -6.51
C ALA A 417 3.78 30.94 -7.83
N ALA A 418 3.62 29.85 -8.57
CA ALA A 418 2.74 29.75 -9.73
C ALA A 418 1.50 28.93 -9.38
N ASN A 419 0.34 29.36 -9.90
CA ASN A 419 -0.98 28.79 -9.57
C ASN A 419 -1.34 28.86 -8.07
N GLY A 420 -0.67 29.72 -7.30
CA GLY A 420 -0.89 29.88 -5.86
C GLY A 420 -0.41 31.23 -5.36
N THR A 421 -0.35 31.36 -4.05
CA THR A 421 0.08 32.58 -3.34
C THR A 421 1.31 32.27 -2.50
N LEU A 422 2.34 33.10 -2.62
CA LEU A 422 3.50 33.08 -1.74
C LEU A 422 3.17 33.81 -0.43
N VAL A 423 3.42 33.17 0.70
CA VAL A 423 3.25 33.78 2.03
C VAL A 423 4.57 34.32 2.53
N ASN A 424 5.59 33.47 2.56
CA ASN A 424 6.96 33.78 2.94
C ASN A 424 7.92 32.77 2.28
N GLU A 425 9.22 32.85 2.58
CA GLU A 425 10.24 31.97 2.00
C GLU A 425 10.03 30.47 2.28
N ASN A 426 9.19 30.10 3.25
CA ASN A 426 8.96 28.73 3.66
C ASN A 426 7.54 28.26 3.37
N GLU A 427 6.66 29.09 2.79
CA GLU A 427 5.24 28.74 2.69
C GLU A 427 4.56 29.33 1.45
N VAL A 428 3.86 28.47 0.73
CA VAL A 428 2.92 28.81 -0.35
C VAL A 428 1.59 28.12 -0.14
N TYR A 429 0.51 28.71 -0.62
CA TYR A 429 -0.80 28.05 -0.63
C TYR A 429 -1.55 28.22 -1.94
N ILE A 430 -2.54 27.37 -2.15
CA ILE A 430 -3.59 27.55 -3.15
C ILE A 430 -4.94 27.29 -2.49
N ASP A 431 -5.91 28.17 -2.75
CA ASP A 431 -7.29 27.98 -2.32
C ASP A 431 -8.09 27.33 -3.46
N ILE A 432 -8.78 26.24 -3.16
CA ILE A 432 -9.65 25.52 -4.12
C ILE A 432 -11.11 25.55 -3.64
N THR A 433 -12.03 25.48 -4.60
CA THR A 433 -13.47 25.41 -4.33
C THR A 433 -14.01 24.01 -4.56
N ILE A 434 -14.59 23.41 -3.52
CA ILE A 434 -15.38 22.18 -3.63
C ILE A 434 -16.84 22.57 -3.85
N GLN A 435 -17.40 22.20 -4.99
CA GLN A 435 -18.78 22.54 -5.33
C GLN A 435 -19.78 21.52 -4.77
N GLY A 436 -20.94 22.02 -4.35
CA GLY A 436 -22.06 21.15 -3.98
C GLY A 436 -22.62 20.40 -5.18
N ALA A 437 -23.24 19.24 -4.90
CA ALA A 437 -24.01 18.53 -5.90
C ALA A 437 -25.06 19.48 -6.48
N THR A 438 -24.96 19.78 -7.77
CA THR A 438 -25.99 20.58 -8.43
C THR A 438 -27.21 19.66 -8.51
N THR A 439 -28.23 19.93 -7.70
CA THR A 439 -29.56 19.41 -7.99
C THR A 439 -29.91 19.96 -9.36
N SER A 440 -29.93 19.09 -10.37
CA SER A 440 -30.60 19.43 -11.61
C SER A 440 -32.04 19.76 -11.21
N LEU A 441 -32.40 21.05 -11.21
CA LEU A 441 -33.79 21.44 -11.18
C LEU A 441 -34.45 20.67 -12.32
N GLN A 442 -35.26 19.66 -11.97
CA GLN A 442 -36.23 19.09 -12.87
C GLN A 442 -36.94 20.28 -13.49
N GLY A 443 -36.73 20.47 -14.80
CA GLY A 443 -37.35 21.55 -15.53
C GLY A 443 -38.83 21.53 -15.22
N SER A 444 -39.31 22.58 -14.56
CA SER A 444 -40.73 22.85 -14.46
C SER A 444 -41.22 22.98 -15.90
N ARG A 445 -41.74 21.89 -16.47
CA ARG A 445 -42.57 21.96 -17.66
C ARG A 445 -43.81 22.73 -17.22
N THR A 446 -43.81 24.02 -17.49
CA THR A 446 -45.04 24.77 -17.68
C THR A 446 -45.90 23.98 -18.68
N PRO A 447 -47.15 23.65 -18.37
CA PRO A 447 -48.04 23.08 -19.35
C PRO A 447 -48.33 24.17 -20.38
N SER A 448 -47.83 24.02 -21.61
CA SER A 448 -48.29 24.85 -22.72
C SER A 448 -49.73 24.47 -23.01
N GLY A 449 -50.65 25.32 -22.55
CA GLY A 449 -52.04 25.28 -22.98
C GLY A 449 -52.12 25.46 -24.48
N GLY A 450 -52.53 24.40 -25.17
CA GLY A 450 -52.91 24.47 -26.57
C GLY A 450 -54.20 25.29 -26.71
N ALA A 451 -54.14 26.37 -27.47
CA ALA A 451 -55.29 26.95 -28.14
C ALA A 451 -55.01 26.83 -29.64
N GLY A 452 -55.70 25.87 -30.26
CA GLY A 452 -55.61 25.62 -31.68
C GLY A 452 -56.21 26.75 -32.51
N HIS A 453 -55.65 26.91 -33.71
CA HIS A 453 -56.42 27.44 -34.83
C HIS A 453 -56.01 26.69 -36.10
N LEU A 454 -56.98 25.94 -36.64
CA LEU A 454 -56.91 25.24 -37.92
C LEU A 454 -56.91 26.25 -39.07
N PRO A 455 -56.29 25.94 -40.22
CA PRO A 455 -56.39 26.78 -41.42
C PRO A 455 -57.58 26.34 -42.27
N ALA A 456 -58.30 27.31 -42.87
CA ALA A 456 -58.85 27.24 -44.24
C ALA A 456 -59.80 28.42 -44.53
N LYS A 457 -59.29 29.47 -45.17
CA LYS A 457 -59.68 29.96 -46.52
C LYS A 457 -59.04 31.31 -46.79
#